data_AF-A0A452U4H0-F1
#
_entry.id   AF-A0A452U4H0-F1
#
_cell.length_a   1.000
_cell.length_b   1.000
_cell.length_c   1.000
_cell.angle_alpha   90.00
_cell.angle_beta   90.00
_cell.angle_gamma   90.00
#
_symmetry.space_group_name_H-M   'P 1'
#
loop_
_entity.id
_entity.type
_entity.pdbx_description
1 polymer ?
#
loop_
_entity_poly.entity_id
_entity_poly.type
_entity_poly.pdbx_seq_one_letter_code
_entity_poly.pdbx_strand_id
1 'polypeptide(L)'
;MDRHIPMHALPEEIQKMSPEEKVCKYCGVSYLILHEFKAMEEKVKAMEKEMKFYQGSVDREKKLQEKLRSLSQDFEQYKIDNESKTERLESVIFFCHLFSLKGKYKK
;
A
#
# COMPACT_ATOMS: atom_id res chain seq x y z
N MET A 1 25.10 -3.58 27.39
CA MET A 1 25.00 -2.91 28.71
C MET A 1 23.56 -3.05 29.16
N ASP A 2 23.33 -3.69 30.31
CA ASP A 2 21.99 -3.84 30.89
C ASP A 2 21.41 -2.46 31.20
N ARG A 3 20.33 -2.11 30.49
CA ARG A 3 19.59 -0.88 30.74
C ARG A 3 18.74 -1.09 31.99
N HIS A 4 19.17 -0.51 33.10
CA HIS A 4 18.39 -0.52 34.34
C HIS A 4 17.07 0.21 34.10
N ILE A 5 15.97 -0.53 34.08
CA ILE A 5 14.63 0.03 33.95
C ILE A 5 14.17 0.40 35.36
N PRO A 6 13.87 1.68 35.66
CA PRO A 6 13.27 2.05 36.93
C PRO A 6 11.99 1.24 37.13
N MET A 7 11.93 0.46 38.22
CA MET A 7 10.83 -0.48 38.50
C MET A 7 9.51 0.20 38.85
N HIS A 8 9.55 1.47 39.23
CA HIS A 8 8.39 2.25 39.66
C HIS A 8 8.16 3.43 38.73
N ALA A 9 6.88 3.70 38.44
CA ALA A 9 6.47 4.88 37.71
C ALA A 9 6.79 6.15 38.51
N LEU A 10 6.96 7.26 37.80
CA LEU A 10 7.15 8.56 38.42
C LEU A 10 5.85 8.94 39.19
N PRO A 11 5.92 9.51 40.41
CA PRO A 11 4.73 9.97 41.13
C PRO A 11 3.86 10.94 40.33
N GLU A 12 2.55 10.91 40.54
CA GLU A 12 1.59 11.75 39.79
C GLU A 12 1.86 13.24 39.94
N GLU A 13 2.31 13.66 41.11
CA GLU A 13 2.64 15.05 41.42
C GLU A 13 3.73 15.55 40.47
N ILE A 14 4.76 14.73 40.24
CA ILE A 14 5.89 15.07 39.36
C ILE A 14 5.50 14.95 37.89
N GLN A 15 4.63 14.00 37.53
CA GLN A 15 4.12 13.90 36.17
C GLN A 15 3.34 15.17 35.77
N LYS A 16 2.50 15.68 36.67
CA LYS A 16 1.64 16.86 36.45
C LYS A 16 2.37 18.21 36.54
N MET A 17 3.62 18.24 37.01
CA MET A 17 4.45 19.45 37.00
C MET A 17 4.72 19.96 35.59
N SER A 18 4.85 21.28 35.48
CA SER A 18 5.23 21.95 34.24
C SER A 18 6.65 21.58 33.80
N PRO A 19 6.98 21.62 32.50
CA PRO A 19 8.34 21.39 32.02
C PRO A 19 9.36 22.37 32.64
N GLU A 20 8.98 23.61 32.91
CA GLU A 20 9.85 24.64 33.47
C GLU A 20 10.28 24.32 34.91
N GLU A 21 9.40 23.66 35.67
CA GLU A 21 9.68 23.21 37.04
C GLU A 21 10.58 21.97 37.08
N LYS A 22 10.63 21.20 36.00
CA LYS A 22 11.46 19.99 35.86
C LYS A 22 12.90 20.30 35.49
N VAL A 23 13.24 21.56 35.26
CA VAL A 23 14.56 21.99 34.80
C VAL A 23 15.36 22.68 35.90
N CYS A 24 16.65 22.36 35.97
CA CYS A 24 17.62 23.04 36.83
C CYS A 24 17.73 24.53 36.50
N LYS A 25 17.44 25.41 37.46
CA LYS A 25 17.51 26.87 37.27
C LYS A 25 18.92 27.40 36.96
N TYR A 26 19.96 26.67 37.35
CA TYR A 26 21.36 27.08 37.17
C TYR A 26 21.99 26.49 35.91
N CYS A 27 21.63 25.25 35.59
CA CYS A 27 22.29 24.43 34.58
C CYS A 27 21.40 24.11 33.37
N GLY A 28 20.08 24.33 33.44
CA GLY A 28 19.15 24.09 32.35
C GLY A 28 18.89 22.61 32.04
N VAL A 29 19.49 21.71 32.81
CA VAL A 29 19.37 20.26 32.66
C VAL A 29 18.07 19.79 33.31
N SER A 30 17.28 18.96 32.61
CA SER A 30 16.08 18.36 33.20
C SER A 30 16.46 17.39 34.32
N TYR A 31 15.75 17.46 35.44
CA TYR A 31 15.87 16.49 36.53
C TYR A 31 15.33 15.10 36.14
N LEU A 32 14.61 15.01 35.02
CA LEU A 32 13.90 13.81 34.56
C LEU A 32 14.39 13.31 33.20
N ILE A 33 15.62 13.66 32.82
CA ILE A 33 16.23 13.28 31.54
C ILE A 33 16.02 11.80 31.21
N LEU A 34 16.26 10.90 32.17
CA LEU A 34 16.10 9.46 31.93
C LEU A 34 14.66 9.07 31.54
N HIS A 35 13.66 9.68 32.19
CA HIS A 35 12.25 9.42 31.88
C HIS A 35 11.87 9.96 30.51
N GLU A 36 12.35 11.15 30.17
CA GLU A 36 12.15 11.77 28.84
C GLU A 36 12.76 10.89 27.74
N PHE A 37 13.99 10.42 27.93
CA PHE A 37 14.64 9.50 26.99
C PHE A 37 13.87 8.19 26.84
N LYS A 38 13.35 7.62 27.92
CA LYS A 38 12.54 6.40 27.85
C LYS A 38 11.23 6.62 27.10
N ALA A 39 10.52 7.72 27.37
CA ALA A 39 9.30 8.07 26.66
C ALA A 39 9.55 8.30 25.16
N MET A 40 10.67 8.94 24.82
CA MET A 40 11.09 9.08 23.42
C MET A 40 11.44 7.72 22.80
N GLU A 41 12.17 6.85 23.49
CA GLU A 41 12.50 5.51 23.01
C GLU A 41 11.26 4.67 22.73
N GLU A 42 10.25 4.72 23.61
CA GLU A 42 8.98 4.02 23.43
C GLU A 42 8.19 4.57 22.23
N LYS A 43 8.15 5.89 22.05
CA LYS A 43 7.55 6.52 20.86
C LYS A 43 8.25 6.10 19.58
N VAL A 44 9.59 6.11 19.57
CA VAL A 44 10.38 5.67 18.41
C VAL A 44 10.08 4.20 18.09
N LYS A 45 10.04 3.31 19.10
CA LYS A 45 9.68 1.90 18.89
C LYS A 45 8.25 1.72 18.34
N ALA A 46 7.30 2.53 18.78
CA ALA A 46 5.94 2.50 18.26
C ALA A 46 5.93 2.94 16.79
N MET A 47 6.58 4.06 16.47
CA MET A 47 6.71 4.56 15.10
C MET A 47 7.43 3.57 14.18
N GLU A 48 8.49 2.91 14.64
CA GLU A 48 9.19 1.87 13.87
C GLU A 48 8.28 0.68 13.51
N LYS A 49 7.38 0.28 14.42
CA LYS A 49 6.41 -0.77 14.15
C LYS A 49 5.40 -0.34 13.10
N GLU A 50 4.88 0.88 13.21
CA GLU A 50 3.96 1.43 12.21
C GLU A 50 4.63 1.55 10.84
N MET A 51 5.86 2.04 10.79
CA MET A 51 6.62 2.17 9.55
C MET A 51 6.82 0.82 8.85
N LYS A 52 7.15 -0.24 9.59
CA LYS A 52 7.24 -1.61 9.05
C LYS A 52 5.91 -2.12 8.51
N PHE A 53 4.80 -1.81 9.18
CA PHE A 53 3.47 -2.16 8.71
C PHE A 53 3.14 -1.48 7.37
N TYR A 54 3.41 -0.17 7.26
CA TYR A 54 3.17 0.57 6.02
C TYR A 54 4.07 0.12 4.87
N GLN A 55 5.34 -0.18 5.12
CA GLN A 55 6.23 -0.77 4.11
C GLN A 55 5.64 -2.06 3.52
N GLY A 56 5.15 -2.97 4.38
CA GLY A 56 4.48 -4.18 3.90
C GLY A 56 3.19 -3.91 3.12
N SER A 57 2.48 -2.84 3.40
CA SER A 57 1.31 -2.42 2.62
C SER A 57 1.70 -1.93 1.23
N VAL A 58 2.75 -1.12 1.12
CA VAL A 58 3.27 -0.64 -0.17
C VAL A 58 3.69 -1.82 -1.06
N ASP A 59 4.38 -2.82 -0.51
CA ASP A 59 4.77 -4.02 -1.26
C ASP A 59 3.56 -4.83 -1.75
N ARG A 60 2.50 -4.93 -0.95
CA ARG A 60 1.25 -5.59 -1.35
C ARG A 60 0.54 -4.82 -2.46
N GLU A 61 0.45 -3.51 -2.33
CA GLU A 61 -0.18 -2.64 -3.31
C GLU A 61 0.55 -2.70 -4.66
N LYS A 62 1.88 -2.67 -4.64
CA LYS A 62 2.70 -2.83 -5.85
C LYS A 62 2.42 -4.14 -6.59
N LYS A 63 2.35 -5.26 -5.85
CA LYS A 63 2.01 -6.58 -6.43
C LYS A 63 0.61 -6.59 -7.02
N LEU A 64 -0.36 -5.93 -6.38
CA LEU A 64 -1.72 -5.82 -6.90
C LEU A 64 -1.76 -4.97 -8.16
N GLN A 65 -1.02 -3.86 -8.20
CA GLN A 65 -0.91 -3.02 -9.39
C GLN A 65 -0.29 -3.76 -10.57
N GLU A 66 0.74 -4.58 -10.33
CA GLU A 66 1.34 -5.42 -11.37
C GLU A 66 0.34 -6.45 -11.93
N LYS A 67 -0.45 -7.10 -11.07
CA LYS A 67 -1.53 -8.02 -11.49
C LYS A 67 -2.63 -7.31 -12.27
N LEU A 68 -3.01 -6.11 -11.84
CA LEU A 68 -4.02 -5.31 -12.54
C LEU A 68 -3.53 -4.97 -13.95
N ARG A 69 -2.25 -4.60 -14.08
CA ARG A 69 -1.65 -4.28 -15.38
C ARG A 69 -1.62 -5.51 -16.29
N SER A 70 -1.22 -6.68 -15.80
CA SER A 70 -1.22 -7.90 -16.61
C SER A 70 -2.64 -8.26 -17.06
N LEU A 71 -3.62 -8.21 -16.14
CA LEU A 71 -5.01 -8.52 -16.46
C LEU A 71 -5.60 -7.54 -17.47
N SER A 72 -5.26 -6.25 -17.37
CA SER A 72 -5.67 -5.24 -18.34
C SER A 72 -5.09 -5.51 -19.72
N GLN A 73 -3.84 -5.95 -19.82
CA GLN A 73 -3.22 -6.32 -21.09
C GLN A 73 -3.89 -7.55 -21.71
N ASP A 74 -4.12 -8.59 -20.90
CA ASP A 74 -4.83 -9.80 -21.34
C ASP A 74 -6.24 -9.48 -21.85
N PHE A 75 -6.93 -8.54 -21.18
CA PHE A 75 -8.26 -8.11 -21.57
C PHE A 75 -8.27 -7.36 -22.93
N GLU A 76 -7.34 -6.43 -23.14
CA GLU A 76 -7.20 -5.74 -24.42
C GLU A 76 -6.85 -6.71 -25.55
N GLN A 77 -5.95 -7.67 -25.29
CA GLN A 77 -5.64 -8.71 -26.27
C GLN A 77 -6.87 -9.55 -26.60
N TYR A 78 -7.64 -9.97 -25.59
CA TYR A 78 -8.87 -10.72 -25.79
C TYR A 78 -9.89 -9.95 -26.63
N LYS A 79 -10.00 -8.63 -26.42
CA LYS A 79 -10.88 -7.76 -27.17
C LYS A 79 -10.50 -7.73 -28.65
N ILE A 80 -9.22 -7.51 -28.96
CA ILE A 80 -8.69 -7.51 -30.34
C ILE A 80 -8.93 -8.88 -31.00
N ASP A 81 -8.64 -9.97 -30.28
CA ASP A 81 -8.86 -11.33 -30.77
C ASP A 81 -10.34 -11.58 -31.10
N ASN A 82 -11.26 -11.07 -30.27
CA ASN A 82 -12.69 -11.21 -30.48
C ASN A 82 -13.15 -10.40 -31.71
N GLU A 83 -12.71 -9.14 -31.83
CA GLU A 83 -12.98 -8.27 -32.97
C GLU A 83 -12.53 -8.94 -34.30
N SER A 84 -11.32 -9.49 -34.33
CA SER A 84 -10.81 -10.20 -35.51
C SER A 84 -11.62 -11.46 -35.86
N LYS A 85 -12.15 -12.17 -34.85
CA LYS A 85 -13.01 -13.35 -35.06
C LYS A 85 -14.38 -12.95 -35.59
N THR A 86 -14.95 -11.85 -35.10
CA THR A 86 -16.21 -11.32 -35.62
C THR A 86 -16.09 -10.87 -37.07
N GLU A 87 -15.04 -10.13 -37.44
CA GLU A 87 -14.80 -9.75 -38.85
C GLU A 87 -14.66 -10.97 -39.77
N ARG A 88 -13.94 -11.99 -39.30
CA ARG A 88 -13.82 -13.26 -40.04
C ARG A 88 -15.17 -13.95 -40.21
N LEU A 89 -16.00 -14.01 -39.18
CA LEU A 89 -17.34 -14.58 -39.26
C LEU A 89 -18.22 -13.80 -40.26
N GLU A 90 -18.21 -12.47 -40.20
CA GLU A 90 -18.94 -11.62 -41.14
C GLU A 90 -18.50 -11.86 -42.58
N SER A 91 -17.18 -11.98 -42.82
CA SER A 91 -16.66 -12.30 -44.15
C SER A 91 -17.18 -13.64 -44.67
N VAL A 92 -17.19 -14.68 -43.83
CA VAL A 92 -17.68 -16.02 -44.21
C VAL A 92 -19.18 -16.00 -44.50
N ILE A 93 -19.97 -15.30 -43.67
CA ILE A 93 -21.41 -15.13 -43.87
C ILE A 93 -21.68 -14.42 -45.20
N PHE A 94 -20.94 -13.34 -45.49
CA PHE A 94 -21.05 -12.61 -46.75
C PHE A 94 -20.72 -13.50 -47.96
N PHE A 95 -19.64 -14.28 -47.90
CA PHE A 95 -19.28 -15.22 -48.97
C PHE A 95 -20.35 -16.29 -49.19
N CYS A 96 -20.89 -16.89 -48.13
CA CYS A 96 -21.98 -17.87 -48.22
C CYS A 96 -23.23 -17.28 -48.87
N HIS A 97 -23.60 -16.04 -48.50
CA HIS A 97 -24.72 -15.34 -49.10
C HIS A 97 -24.49 -15.06 -50.59
N LEU A 98 -23.28 -14.60 -50.97
CA LEU A 98 -22.92 -14.31 -52.35
C LEU A 98 -22.93 -15.58 -53.23
N PHE A 99 -22.42 -16.71 -52.71
CA PHE A 99 -22.46 -18.00 -53.38
C PHE A 99 -23.90 -18.50 -53.56
N SER A 100 -24.73 -18.34 -52.52
CA SER A 100 -26.15 -18.71 -52.58
C SER A 100 -26.92 -17.89 -53.63
N LEU A 101 -26.59 -16.60 -53.79
CA LEU A 101 -27.17 -15.74 -54.82
C LEU A 101 -26.65 -16.09 -56.22
N LYS A 102 -25.34 -16.29 -56.41
CA LYS A 102 -24.76 -16.71 -57.70
C LYS A 102 -25.27 -18.08 -58.16
N GLY A 103 -25.53 -19.01 -57.24
CA GLY A 103 -26.14 -20.31 -57.53
C GLY A 103 -27.59 -20.22 -58.03
N LYS A 104 -28.33 -19.17 -57.67
CA LYS A 104 -29.72 -18.94 -58.14
C LYS A 104 -29.81 -18.28 -59.52
N TYR A 105 -28.80 -17.52 -59.94
CA TYR A 105 -28.75 -16.84 -61.26
C TYR A 105 -28.00 -17.61 -62.35
N LYS A 106 -27.49 -18.81 -62.04
CA LYS A 106 -26.80 -19.70 -62.99
C LYS A 106 -27.72 -20.85 -63.41
N LYS A 107 -28.93 -20.51 -63.88
CA LYS A 107 -29.90 -21.44 -64.45
C LYS A 107 -30.42 -20.87 -65.76
#